data_AF-A0A6V7J797-F1
#
_entry.id   AF-A0A6V7J797-F1
#
_cell.length_a   1.000
_cell.length_b   1.000
_cell.length_c   1.000
_cell.angle_alpha   90.00
_cell.angle_beta   90.00
_cell.angle_gamma   90.00
#
_symmetry.space_group_name_H-M   'P 1'
#
loop_
_entity.id
_entity.type
_entity.pdbx_description
1 polymer ?
#
loop_
_entity_poly.entity_id
_entity_poly.type
_entity_poly.pdbx_seq_one_letter_code
_entity_poly.pdbx_strand_id
1 'polypeptide(L)'
;SLGSGTAKMTESYDWHVMIPSEPPDTICGGHYQSEILPNCDISLQVRRIHIGSLRTFNFKPIIRKSGLGGNKVIINMTNPDDDSITTVKLLEWHDSYEFDFTLIRAPLSSIIICCSIEWLDDPYPRPPIIDMHEGLGQFHLDDTFSDVCIVVEDIAIPAHKIILASASSVFLNILTVHMKPNDNQIHIRNLPIEFVKIILKFLYEGDTSALENYEIALGMLAAAEEYDIKQLKDACEYQLYRKMSLDNVLDLVDKADSLDALSLRDQCLCFMNKHKNEVIEMDGFQALFDAKPLLMCDFVRTMVHNS
;
A
#
# COMPACT_ATOMS: atom_id res chain seq x y z
N SER A 1 -22.98 12.74 11.64
CA SER A 1 -22.69 11.30 11.53
C SER A 1 -21.21 11.17 11.26
N LEU A 2 -20.40 11.06 12.32
CA LEU A 2 -18.95 10.94 12.21
C LEU A 2 -18.59 9.50 11.79
N GLY A 3 -17.91 9.37 10.66
CA GLY A 3 -17.20 8.15 10.29
C GLY A 3 -15.86 8.16 11.01
N SER A 4 -15.62 7.16 11.86
CA SER A 4 -14.39 6.98 12.61
C SER A 4 -13.25 6.51 11.70
N GLY A 5 -12.43 7.43 11.20
CA GLY A 5 -11.12 7.12 10.67
C GLY A 5 -10.17 6.83 11.83
N THR A 6 -9.54 5.66 11.85
CA THR A 6 -8.54 5.31 12.87
C THR A 6 -7.17 5.32 12.21
N ALA A 7 -6.36 6.34 12.46
CA ALA A 7 -4.92 6.21 12.25
C ALA A 7 -4.42 5.14 13.24
N LYS A 8 -3.77 4.09 12.75
CA LYS A 8 -3.19 3.02 13.56
C LYS A 8 -1.68 3.15 13.56
N MET A 9 -1.03 3.18 14.73
CA MET A 9 0.40 2.88 14.79
C MET A 9 0.56 1.42 14.37
N THR A 10 1.07 1.24 13.15
CA THR A 10 1.14 -0.06 12.50
C THR A 10 2.61 -0.46 12.43
N GLU A 11 3.03 -1.36 13.31
CA GLU A 11 4.29 -2.08 13.10
C GLU A 11 4.01 -3.19 12.09
N SER A 12 4.78 -3.21 11.00
CA SER A 12 4.68 -4.21 9.92
C SER A 12 5.86 -5.16 9.99
N TYR A 13 5.58 -6.46 10.12
CA TYR A 13 6.60 -7.51 10.20
C TYR A 13 6.42 -8.52 9.07
N ASP A 14 7.53 -8.88 8.42
CA ASP A 14 7.56 -9.87 7.33
C ASP A 14 7.58 -11.30 7.88
N TRP A 15 6.56 -12.09 7.52
CA TRP A 15 6.45 -13.51 7.84
C TRP A 15 6.72 -14.37 6.60
N HIS A 16 7.70 -15.26 6.66
CA HIS A 16 8.00 -16.21 5.59
C HIS A 16 7.45 -17.59 5.94
N VAL A 17 6.45 -18.07 5.18
CA VAL A 17 5.87 -19.41 5.35
C VAL A 17 6.30 -20.30 4.19
N MET A 18 7.11 -21.32 4.45
CA MET A 18 7.49 -22.33 3.47
C MET A 18 6.43 -23.44 3.44
N ILE A 19 5.70 -23.59 2.33
CA ILE A 19 4.71 -24.65 2.15
C ILE A 19 5.35 -25.77 1.30
N PRO A 20 5.47 -27.01 1.79
CA PRO A 20 5.98 -28.13 1.00
C PRO A 20 5.07 -28.44 -0.21
N SER A 21 5.66 -28.95 -1.29
CA SER A 21 5.01 -29.22 -2.58
C SER A 21 4.09 -30.45 -2.63
N GLU A 22 3.98 -31.23 -1.56
CA GLU A 22 3.04 -32.35 -1.42
C GLU A 22 2.15 -32.10 -0.21
N PRO A 23 0.86 -32.51 -0.21
CA PRO A 23 -0.08 -32.11 0.82
C PRO A 23 0.20 -32.88 2.10
N PRO A 24 0.67 -32.27 3.20
CA PRO A 24 0.45 -32.87 4.50
C PRO A 24 -0.90 -32.34 4.99
N ASP A 25 -1.68 -33.20 5.65
CA ASP A 25 -2.92 -32.82 6.33
C ASP A 25 -2.71 -31.78 7.46
N THR A 26 -1.51 -31.22 7.60
CA THR A 26 -1.19 -30.08 8.49
C THR A 26 0.09 -29.42 8.00
N ILE A 27 0.03 -28.13 7.64
CA ILE A 27 1.22 -27.34 7.27
C ILE A 27 1.93 -26.92 8.56
N CYS A 28 3.20 -27.30 8.71
CA CYS A 28 4.04 -26.91 9.84
C CYS A 28 4.34 -25.41 9.81
N GLY A 29 3.89 -24.69 10.83
CA GLY A 29 4.08 -23.26 10.99
C GLY A 29 5.54 -22.86 11.26
N GLY A 30 5.91 -21.65 10.81
CA GLY A 30 7.10 -20.97 11.29
C GLY A 30 6.89 -20.43 12.70
N HIS A 31 7.91 -20.52 13.56
CA HIS A 31 7.90 -19.89 14.87
C HIS A 31 8.39 -18.44 14.73
N TYR A 32 7.62 -17.48 15.24
CA TYR A 32 8.07 -16.10 15.40
C TYR A 32 7.84 -15.64 16.83
N GLN A 33 8.85 -14.93 17.34
CA GLN A 33 8.90 -14.45 18.70
C GLN A 33 9.24 -12.96 18.63
N SER A 34 8.26 -12.11 18.91
CA SER A 34 8.43 -10.66 19.09
C SER A 34 7.79 -10.28 20.42
N GLU A 35 8.47 -9.43 21.18
CA GLU A 35 7.85 -8.80 22.35
C GLU A 35 6.78 -7.83 21.86
N ILE A 36 5.53 -8.10 22.19
CA ILE A 36 4.40 -7.22 21.88
C ILE A 36 4.33 -6.18 22.99
N LEU A 37 4.60 -4.92 22.65
CA LEU A 37 4.37 -3.82 23.58
C LEU A 37 2.87 -3.67 23.86
N PRO A 38 2.49 -3.35 25.11
CA PRO A 38 1.12 -2.93 25.41
C PRO A 38 0.73 -1.75 24.52
N ASN A 39 -0.51 -1.74 24.03
CA ASN A 39 -1.10 -0.64 23.25
C ASN A 39 -0.64 -0.46 21.78
N CYS A 40 -0.11 -1.50 21.15
CA CYS A 40 0.21 -1.51 19.72
C CYS A 40 -0.74 -2.42 18.92
N ASP A 41 -1.26 -1.93 17.80
CA ASP A 41 -1.86 -2.77 16.76
C ASP A 41 -0.72 -3.40 15.94
N ILE A 42 -0.79 -4.71 15.67
CA ILE A 42 0.29 -5.45 15.01
C ILE A 42 -0.17 -5.90 13.63
N SER A 43 0.30 -5.27 12.56
CA SER A 43 0.03 -5.82 11.23
C SER A 43 1.04 -6.91 10.89
N LEU A 44 0.55 -8.14 10.73
CA LEU A 44 1.35 -9.29 10.34
C LEU A 44 1.31 -9.41 8.81
N GLN A 45 2.42 -9.09 8.14
CA GLN A 45 2.50 -9.25 6.69
C GLN A 45 3.01 -10.65 6.36
N VAL A 46 2.13 -11.52 5.84
CA VAL A 46 2.52 -12.90 5.50
C VAL A 46 2.95 -12.98 4.02
N ARG A 47 4.25 -13.05 3.78
CA ARG A 47 4.83 -13.11 2.43
C ARG A 47 5.17 -14.56 2.03
N ARG A 48 5.10 -14.86 0.73
CA ARG A 48 5.49 -16.15 0.11
C ARG A 48 4.66 -17.38 0.48
N ILE A 49 3.33 -17.25 0.58
CA ILE A 49 2.46 -18.42 0.77
C ILE A 49 2.36 -19.20 -0.57
N HIS A 50 3.13 -20.29 -0.71
CA HIS A 50 3.02 -21.21 -1.85
C HIS A 50 1.78 -22.10 -1.72
N ILE A 51 0.61 -21.58 -2.11
CA ILE A 51 -0.62 -22.38 -2.11
C ILE A 51 -0.67 -23.19 -3.41
N GLY A 52 -0.27 -24.45 -3.38
CA GLY A 52 -0.50 -25.36 -4.51
C GLY A 52 -2.00 -25.61 -4.68
N SER A 53 -2.63 -25.00 -5.69
CA SER A 53 -4.02 -25.26 -6.19
C SER A 53 -5.19 -25.27 -5.18
N LEU A 54 -4.94 -25.07 -3.89
CA LEU A 54 -5.96 -25.11 -2.84
C LEU A 54 -6.75 -23.80 -2.84
N ARG A 55 -8.08 -23.92 -2.88
CA ARG A 55 -9.03 -22.78 -2.83
C ARG A 55 -9.17 -22.17 -1.45
N THR A 56 -8.65 -22.86 -0.43
CA THR A 56 -8.81 -22.54 0.98
C THR A 56 -7.49 -22.81 1.70
N PHE A 57 -7.01 -21.84 2.46
CA PHE A 57 -5.79 -21.97 3.26
C PHE A 57 -6.13 -21.81 4.74
N ASN A 58 -5.86 -22.85 5.52
CA ASN A 58 -6.02 -22.82 6.97
C ASN A 58 -4.64 -22.67 7.60
N PHE A 59 -4.47 -21.66 8.45
CA PHE A 59 -3.27 -21.54 9.27
C PHE A 59 -3.63 -21.20 10.71
N LYS A 60 -2.71 -21.57 11.61
CA LYS A 60 -2.86 -21.39 13.04
C LYS A 60 -1.82 -20.41 13.57
N PRO A 61 -2.12 -19.10 13.60
CA PRO A 61 -1.24 -18.16 14.28
C PRO A 61 -1.22 -18.49 15.77
N ILE A 62 -0.02 -18.52 16.36
CA ILE A 62 0.16 -18.68 17.79
C ILE A 62 0.59 -17.32 18.35
N ILE A 63 -0.27 -16.71 19.16
CA ILE A 63 0.06 -15.46 19.86
C ILE A 63 0.45 -15.81 21.28
N ARG A 64 1.67 -15.43 21.68
CA ARG A 64 2.20 -15.62 23.04
C ARG A 64 2.29 -14.28 23.75
N LYS A 65 1.92 -14.26 25.03
CA LYS A 65 2.00 -13.07 25.88
C LYS A 65 3.21 -13.21 26.82
N SER A 66 4.10 -12.23 26.83
CA SER A 66 5.15 -12.10 27.84
C SER A 66 4.96 -10.79 28.61
N GLY A 67 4.61 -10.88 29.90
CA GLY A 67 4.42 -9.71 30.76
C GLY A 67 2.98 -9.18 30.84
N LEU A 68 2.65 -8.70 32.04
CA LEU A 68 1.46 -8.02 32.59
C LEU A 68 0.04 -8.34 32.04
N GLY A 69 -0.76 -8.97 32.90
CA GLY A 69 -2.01 -8.41 33.45
C GLY A 69 -3.11 -7.98 32.48
N GLY A 70 -3.87 -8.93 31.95
CA GLY A 70 -5.07 -8.69 31.15
C GLY A 70 -5.54 -10.01 30.58
N ASN A 71 -6.76 -10.44 30.93
CA ASN A 71 -7.28 -11.78 30.60
C ASN A 71 -8.31 -11.74 29.47
N LYS A 72 -8.75 -10.54 29.05
CA LYS A 72 -9.75 -10.36 28.00
C LYS A 72 -9.20 -9.54 26.85
N VAL A 73 -9.28 -10.10 25.66
CA VAL A 73 -8.93 -9.40 24.42
C VAL A 73 -9.90 -9.76 23.29
N ILE A 74 -9.98 -8.86 22.32
CA ILE A 74 -10.52 -9.14 21.00
C ILE A 74 -9.36 -9.12 20.04
N ILE A 75 -9.17 -10.22 19.32
CA ILE A 75 -8.23 -10.27 18.20
C ILE A 75 -9.07 -10.22 16.93
N ASN A 76 -8.82 -9.19 16.13
CA ASN A 76 -9.38 -9.07 14.79
C ASN A 76 -8.29 -9.42 13.79
N MET A 77 -8.53 -10.43 12.97
CA MET A 77 -7.71 -10.74 11.82
C MET A 77 -8.50 -10.40 10.56
N THR A 78 -7.97 -9.48 9.77
CA THR A 78 -8.63 -9.02 8.55
C THR A 78 -7.74 -9.33 7.36
N ASN A 79 -8.34 -9.94 6.34
CA ASN A 79 -7.75 -10.00 5.02
C ASN A 79 -8.26 -8.79 4.21
N PRO A 80 -7.42 -7.79 3.90
CA PRO A 80 -7.83 -6.59 3.17
C PRO A 80 -8.16 -6.87 1.70
N ASP A 81 -7.82 -8.04 1.16
CA ASP A 81 -8.09 -8.38 -0.24
C ASP A 81 -9.52 -8.87 -0.50
N ASP A 82 -10.20 -9.43 0.51
CA ASP A 82 -11.57 -9.97 0.39
C ASP A 82 -12.53 -9.45 1.47
N ASP A 83 -12.11 -8.47 2.26
CA ASP A 83 -12.81 -7.94 3.44
C ASP A 83 -13.25 -9.02 4.43
N SER A 84 -12.65 -10.22 4.39
CA SER A 84 -12.95 -11.26 5.37
C SER A 84 -12.35 -10.88 6.72
N ILE A 85 -13.22 -10.84 7.72
CA ILE A 85 -12.86 -10.53 9.10
C ILE A 85 -13.14 -11.78 9.92
N THR A 86 -12.10 -12.32 10.53
CA THR A 86 -12.25 -13.29 11.62
C THR A 86 -11.97 -12.57 12.93
N THR A 87 -13.03 -12.39 13.72
CA THR A 87 -12.93 -11.83 15.06
C THR A 87 -12.96 -12.97 16.07
N VAL A 88 -11.91 -13.08 16.88
CA VAL A 88 -11.88 -13.99 18.03
C VAL A 88 -11.91 -13.18 19.31
N LYS A 89 -12.97 -13.37 20.10
CA LYS A 89 -13.08 -12.80 21.44
C LYS A 89 -12.61 -13.82 22.47
N LEU A 90 -11.53 -13.49 23.16
CA LEU A 90 -11.03 -14.28 24.27
C LEU A 90 -11.44 -13.61 25.58
N LEU A 91 -12.23 -14.32 26.37
CA LEU A 91 -12.70 -13.87 27.68
C LEU A 91 -11.78 -14.29 28.83
N GLU A 92 -10.86 -15.21 28.54
CA GLU A 92 -9.80 -15.65 29.44
C GLU A 92 -8.56 -15.86 28.56
N TRP A 93 -7.37 -15.41 29.00
CA TRP A 93 -6.11 -15.52 28.26
C TRP A 93 -5.09 -16.40 29.03
N HIS A 94 -4.70 -17.54 28.47
CA HIS A 94 -3.56 -18.40 28.81
C HIS A 94 -2.26 -18.04 28.07
N ASP A 95 -1.14 -18.64 28.46
CA ASP A 95 0.22 -18.31 27.97
C ASP A 95 0.37 -18.25 26.43
N SER A 96 -0.45 -19.00 25.69
CA SER A 96 -0.55 -18.94 24.23
C SER A 96 -1.95 -19.29 23.75
N TYR A 97 -2.40 -18.65 22.67
CA TYR A 97 -3.58 -19.10 21.93
C TYR A 97 -3.25 -19.45 20.50
N GLU A 98 -3.81 -20.57 20.06
CA GLU A 98 -3.91 -20.98 18.67
C GLU A 98 -5.31 -20.61 18.17
N PHE A 99 -5.38 -20.03 16.98
CA PHE A 99 -6.66 -19.70 16.35
C PHE A 99 -6.75 -20.37 14.99
N ASP A 100 -7.94 -20.82 14.59
CA ASP A 100 -8.17 -21.26 13.22
C ASP A 100 -8.52 -20.03 12.37
N PHE A 101 -7.66 -19.70 11.41
CA PHE A 101 -7.96 -18.68 10.41
C PHE A 101 -8.02 -19.33 9.02
N THR A 102 -9.12 -19.09 8.32
CA THR A 102 -9.38 -19.64 6.99
C THR A 102 -9.41 -18.52 5.96
N LEU A 103 -8.44 -18.52 5.06
CA LEU A 103 -8.44 -17.66 3.89
C LEU A 103 -9.22 -18.32 2.75
N ILE A 104 -10.13 -17.56 2.14
CA ILE A 104 -10.95 -18.00 1.02
C ILE A 104 -10.52 -17.19 -0.21
N ARG A 105 -10.00 -17.84 -1.27
CA ARG A 105 -9.51 -17.16 -2.51
C ARG A 105 -8.27 -16.27 -2.34
N ALA A 106 -7.36 -16.68 -1.47
CA ALA A 106 -6.02 -16.11 -1.33
C ALA A 106 -5.24 -16.01 -2.66
N PRO A 107 -4.64 -14.86 -3.02
CA PRO A 107 -3.71 -14.77 -4.15
C PRO A 107 -2.41 -15.57 -3.89
N LEU A 108 -1.82 -16.09 -4.97
CA LEU A 108 -0.65 -17.01 -4.93
C LEU A 108 0.70 -16.32 -4.62
N SER A 109 0.75 -14.99 -4.47
CA SER A 109 1.99 -14.21 -4.36
C SER A 109 2.28 -13.73 -2.93
N SER A 110 1.31 -13.10 -2.26
CA SER A 110 1.43 -12.60 -0.89
C SER A 110 0.06 -12.25 -0.33
N ILE A 111 -0.14 -12.41 0.99
CA ILE A 111 -1.37 -12.00 1.66
C ILE A 111 -1.00 -11.14 2.86
N ILE A 112 -1.58 -9.95 2.96
CA ILE A 112 -1.43 -9.11 4.14
C ILE A 112 -2.52 -9.54 5.11
N ILE A 113 -2.16 -9.88 6.36
CA ILE A 113 -3.15 -10.24 7.38
C ILE A 113 -2.99 -9.26 8.52
N CYS A 114 -3.85 -8.24 8.56
CA CYS A 114 -3.79 -7.27 9.63
C CYS A 114 -4.32 -7.94 10.90
N CYS A 115 -3.50 -7.97 11.94
CA CYS A 115 -3.93 -8.38 13.27
C CYS A 115 -4.14 -7.10 14.09
N SER A 116 -5.29 -6.98 14.73
CA SER A 116 -5.57 -5.89 15.66
C SER A 116 -5.96 -6.53 16.97
N ILE A 117 -5.24 -6.17 18.03
CA ILE A 117 -5.45 -6.73 19.37
C ILE A 117 -6.02 -5.61 20.23
N GLU A 118 -7.27 -5.78 20.63
CA GLU A 118 -7.97 -4.87 21.53
C GLU A 118 -8.07 -5.49 22.92
N TRP A 119 -7.46 -4.86 23.92
CA TRP A 119 -7.52 -5.28 25.32
C TRP A 119 -8.79 -4.75 25.98
N LEU A 120 -9.64 -5.63 26.51
CA LEU A 120 -10.96 -5.29 27.05
C LEU A 120 -10.93 -4.90 28.54
N ASP A 121 -9.88 -5.31 29.25
CA ASP A 121 -9.72 -5.06 30.69
C ASP A 121 -8.59 -4.05 30.97
N ASP A 122 -8.13 -3.26 29.98
CA ASP A 122 -7.15 -2.20 30.23
C ASP A 122 -7.83 -1.08 31.05
N PRO A 123 -7.40 -0.81 32.29
CA PRO A 123 -7.97 0.26 33.10
C PRO A 123 -7.66 1.66 32.54
N TYR A 124 -6.76 1.79 31.57
CA TYR A 124 -6.44 3.06 30.92
C TYR A 124 -7.13 3.19 29.55
N PRO A 125 -7.83 4.31 29.28
CA PRO A 125 -8.33 4.57 27.94
C PRO A 125 -7.13 4.65 26.98
N ARG A 126 -7.27 4.06 25.79
CA ARG A 126 -6.28 4.17 24.72
C ARG A 126 -5.91 5.66 24.56
N PRO A 127 -4.61 6.02 24.54
CA PRO A 127 -4.24 7.38 24.20
C PRO A 127 -4.83 7.71 22.82
N PRO A 128 -5.42 8.90 22.63
CA PRO A 128 -5.96 9.28 21.34
C PRO A 128 -4.84 9.22 20.30
N ILE A 129 -5.06 8.47 19.22
CA ILE A 129 -4.15 8.51 18.09
C ILE A 129 -4.45 9.82 17.37
N ILE A 130 -3.45 10.69 17.31
CA ILE A 130 -3.57 11.97 16.60
C ILE A 130 -3.39 11.66 15.12
N ASP A 131 -4.49 11.62 14.38
CA ASP A 131 -4.44 11.67 12.93
C ASP A 131 -4.22 13.12 12.51
N MET A 132 -3.00 13.45 12.08
CA MET A 132 -2.70 14.79 11.60
C MET A 132 -3.50 15.14 10.34
N HIS A 133 -3.89 14.16 9.52
CA HIS A 133 -4.65 14.43 8.29
C HIS A 133 -6.07 14.93 8.57
N GLU A 134 -6.73 14.42 9.62
CA GLU A 134 -8.06 14.92 10.02
C GLU A 134 -8.00 16.41 10.42
N GLY A 135 -6.93 16.81 11.12
CA GLY A 135 -6.71 18.20 11.51
C GLY A 135 -6.20 19.10 10.37
N LEU A 136 -5.38 18.56 9.46
CA LEU A 136 -4.82 19.30 8.33
C LEU A 136 -5.84 19.48 7.19
N GLY A 137 -6.78 18.55 7.02
CA GLY A 137 -7.79 18.60 5.97
C GLY A 137 -8.62 19.89 5.95
N GLN A 138 -8.83 20.55 7.10
CA GLN A 138 -9.53 21.84 7.16
C GLN A 138 -8.80 22.98 6.44
N PHE A 139 -7.48 22.85 6.21
CA PHE A 139 -6.66 23.83 5.51
C PHE A 139 -6.51 23.51 4.00
N HIS A 140 -7.12 22.43 3.52
CA HIS A 140 -7.08 22.05 2.11
C HIS A 140 -7.92 23.03 1.27
N LEU A 141 -7.28 23.68 0.29
CA LEU A 141 -7.87 24.74 -0.55
C LEU A 141 -8.40 25.96 0.24
N ASP A 142 -7.98 26.11 1.49
CA ASP A 142 -8.32 27.23 2.36
C ASP A 142 -7.17 28.25 2.41
N ASP A 143 -7.51 29.53 2.55
CA ASP A 143 -6.56 30.65 2.63
C ASP A 143 -5.91 30.76 4.03
N THR A 144 -6.55 30.20 5.06
CA THR A 144 -6.11 30.35 6.45
C THR A 144 -4.69 29.82 6.64
N PHE A 145 -3.76 30.73 6.94
CA PHE A 145 -2.31 30.48 7.06
C PHE A 145 -1.57 30.08 5.77
N SER A 146 -2.22 30.19 4.62
CA SER A 146 -1.58 29.97 3.34
C SER A 146 -0.44 30.97 3.13
N ASP A 147 0.73 30.47 2.76
CA ASP A 147 1.96 31.25 2.58
C ASP A 147 2.57 31.07 1.18
N VAL A 148 1.87 30.32 0.33
CA VAL A 148 2.16 30.07 -1.09
C VAL A 148 0.87 29.75 -1.84
N CYS A 149 0.83 29.99 -3.14
CA CYS A 149 -0.18 29.45 -4.03
C CYS A 149 0.45 28.66 -5.18
N ILE A 150 -0.23 27.59 -5.57
CA ILE A 150 0.08 26.86 -6.80
C ILE A 150 -0.74 27.49 -7.92
N VAL A 151 -0.06 27.94 -8.96
CA VAL A 151 -0.69 28.56 -10.14
C VAL A 151 -0.66 27.54 -11.27
N VAL A 152 -1.85 27.09 -11.67
CA VAL A 152 -2.06 26.22 -12.82
C VAL A 152 -2.83 27.02 -13.85
N GLU A 153 -2.24 27.22 -15.03
CA GLU A 153 -2.77 28.17 -16.02
C GLU A 153 -2.96 29.57 -15.39
N ASP A 154 -4.20 30.04 -15.25
CA ASP A 154 -4.57 31.31 -14.63
C ASP A 154 -5.28 31.13 -13.26
N ILE A 155 -5.30 29.90 -12.72
CA ILE A 155 -5.97 29.58 -11.46
C ILE A 155 -4.94 29.46 -10.35
N ALA A 156 -5.04 30.32 -9.35
CA ALA A 156 -4.23 30.28 -8.13
C ALA A 156 -4.95 29.48 -7.04
N ILE A 157 -4.28 28.45 -6.52
CA ILE A 157 -4.77 27.57 -5.47
C ILE A 157 -3.96 27.82 -4.19
N PRO A 158 -4.57 28.22 -3.07
CA PRO A 158 -3.84 28.44 -1.82
C PRO A 158 -3.25 27.13 -1.29
N ALA A 159 -2.06 27.20 -0.71
CA ALA A 159 -1.34 26.07 -0.14
C ALA A 159 -0.36 26.52 0.97
N HIS A 160 0.32 25.55 1.58
CA HIS A 160 1.23 25.77 2.70
C HIS A 160 2.61 25.20 2.36
N LYS A 161 3.64 26.06 2.42
CA LYS A 161 5.03 25.72 2.08
C LYS A 161 5.51 24.49 2.85
N ILE A 162 5.21 24.42 4.15
CA ILE A 162 5.67 23.33 5.00
C ILE A 162 5.05 21.98 4.60
N ILE A 163 3.78 21.97 4.20
CA ILE A 163 3.10 20.73 3.76
C ILE A 163 3.72 20.26 2.44
N LEU A 164 3.82 21.16 1.45
CA LEU A 164 4.43 20.85 0.15
C LEU A 164 5.88 20.35 0.30
N ALA A 165 6.70 21.08 1.06
CA ALA A 165 8.11 20.75 1.27
C ALA A 165 8.33 19.46 2.07
N SER A 166 7.43 19.13 3.00
CA SER A 166 7.53 17.90 3.79
C SER A 166 7.28 16.63 2.98
N ALA A 167 6.46 16.74 1.93
CA ALA A 167 6.00 15.60 1.15
C ALA A 167 6.71 15.43 -0.20
N SER A 168 7.44 16.44 -0.67
CA SER A 168 8.07 16.48 -1.99
C SER A 168 9.43 17.16 -1.92
N SER A 169 10.48 16.44 -2.31
CA SER A 169 11.81 17.03 -2.43
C SER A 169 11.86 18.09 -3.54
N VAL A 170 11.04 17.93 -4.58
CA VAL A 170 10.90 18.88 -5.69
C VAL A 170 10.27 20.19 -5.19
N PHE A 171 9.17 20.14 -4.44
CA PHE A 171 8.59 21.36 -3.85
C PHE A 171 9.54 21.99 -2.84
N LEU A 172 10.22 21.20 -2.00
CA LEU A 172 11.25 21.73 -1.10
C LEU A 172 12.34 22.49 -1.88
N ASN A 173 12.84 21.93 -2.98
CA ASN A 173 13.85 22.56 -3.82
C ASN A 173 13.31 23.84 -4.49
N ILE A 174 12.08 23.81 -5.01
CA ILE A 174 11.41 25.00 -5.58
C ILE A 174 11.37 26.12 -4.53
N LEU A 175 10.91 25.80 -3.32
CA LEU A 175 10.69 26.77 -2.25
C LEU A 175 11.99 27.33 -1.65
N THR A 176 13.08 26.55 -1.67
CA THR A 176 14.35 26.94 -1.02
C THR A 176 15.40 27.49 -1.97
N VAL A 177 15.42 27.03 -3.23
CA VAL A 177 16.46 27.38 -4.21
C VAL A 177 15.93 28.29 -5.31
N HIS A 178 14.73 28.00 -5.83
CA HIS A 178 14.23 28.65 -7.05
C HIS A 178 13.26 29.80 -6.78
N MET A 179 12.68 29.84 -5.58
CA MET A 179 11.74 30.88 -5.17
C MET A 179 12.47 32.13 -4.69
N LYS A 180 12.08 33.30 -5.20
CA LYS A 180 12.64 34.59 -4.76
C LYS A 180 12.10 34.96 -3.37
N PRO A 181 12.82 35.77 -2.56
CA PRO A 181 12.44 36.09 -1.19
C PRO A 181 11.05 36.72 -0.98
N ASN A 182 10.45 37.30 -2.02
CA ASN A 182 9.13 37.94 -1.99
C ASN A 182 8.12 37.27 -2.94
N ASP A 183 8.48 36.09 -3.48
CA ASP A 183 7.59 35.32 -4.33
C ASP A 183 6.77 34.37 -3.46
N ASN A 184 5.52 34.16 -3.85
CA ASN A 184 4.60 33.24 -3.20
C ASN A 184 3.86 32.36 -4.21
N GLN A 185 4.34 32.27 -5.47
CA GLN A 185 3.68 31.49 -6.52
C GLN A 185 4.57 30.34 -7.01
N ILE A 186 3.98 29.16 -7.11
CA ILE A 186 4.58 27.99 -7.78
C ILE A 186 3.80 27.74 -9.06
N HIS A 187 4.41 28.00 -10.21
CA HIS A 187 3.76 27.77 -11.50
C HIS A 187 3.91 26.32 -11.96
N ILE A 188 2.79 25.64 -12.16
CA ILE A 188 2.71 24.29 -12.71
C ILE A 188 2.12 24.38 -14.13
N ARG A 189 2.87 23.93 -15.14
CA ARG A 189 2.51 24.10 -16.57
C ARG A 189 2.10 22.82 -17.28
N ASN A 190 2.61 21.67 -16.86
CA ASN A 190 2.43 20.41 -17.58
C ASN A 190 1.53 19.41 -16.85
N LEU A 191 0.79 19.87 -15.84
CA LEU A 191 -0.10 19.02 -15.06
C LEU A 191 -1.50 19.63 -15.04
N PRO A 192 -2.56 18.88 -15.43
CA PRO A 192 -3.93 19.36 -15.37
C PRO A 192 -4.31 19.78 -13.94
N ILE A 193 -5.15 20.81 -13.83
CA ILE A 193 -5.58 21.33 -12.52
C ILE A 193 -6.22 20.25 -11.64
N GLU A 194 -6.95 19.30 -12.23
CA GLU A 194 -7.57 18.20 -11.50
C GLU A 194 -6.52 17.29 -10.83
N PHE A 195 -5.37 17.09 -11.46
CA PHE A 195 -4.28 16.29 -10.89
C PHE A 195 -3.61 17.05 -9.74
N VAL A 196 -3.42 18.36 -9.89
CA VAL A 196 -2.91 19.22 -8.80
C VAL A 196 -3.84 19.19 -7.59
N LYS A 197 -5.17 19.21 -7.80
CA LYS A 197 -6.14 19.06 -6.70
C LYS A 197 -6.05 17.70 -6.03
N ILE A 198 -5.88 16.61 -6.78
CA ILE A 198 -5.72 15.27 -6.20
C ILE A 198 -4.43 15.20 -5.37
N ILE A 199 -3.31 15.76 -5.87
CA ILE A 199 -2.06 15.85 -5.11
C ILE A 199 -2.30 16.60 -3.80
N LEU A 200 -2.90 17.80 -3.85
CA LEU A 200 -3.17 18.59 -2.65
C LEU A 200 -4.09 17.85 -1.69
N LYS A 201 -5.16 17.22 -2.18
CA LYS A 201 -6.06 16.44 -1.33
C LYS A 201 -5.34 15.28 -0.64
N PHE A 202 -4.48 14.58 -1.36
CA PHE A 202 -3.64 13.53 -0.79
C PHE A 202 -2.69 14.07 0.29
N LEU A 203 -2.03 15.22 0.06
CA LEU A 203 -1.09 15.80 1.02
C LEU A 203 -1.76 16.26 2.33
N TYR A 204 -2.97 16.79 2.26
CA TYR A 204 -3.67 17.33 3.43
C TYR A 204 -4.51 16.25 4.13
N GLU A 205 -5.23 15.43 3.36
CA GLU A 205 -6.24 14.51 3.89
C GLU A 205 -5.81 13.04 3.84
N GLY A 206 -4.72 12.69 3.15
CA GLY A 206 -4.34 11.30 2.89
C GLY A 206 -5.31 10.59 1.93
N ASP A 207 -6.18 11.34 1.24
CA ASP A 207 -7.23 10.77 0.38
C ASP A 207 -6.65 10.12 -0.87
N THR A 208 -7.03 8.86 -1.11
CA THR A 208 -6.64 8.08 -2.29
C THR A 208 -7.85 7.63 -3.13
N SER A 209 -9.05 8.10 -2.81
CA SER A 209 -10.28 7.68 -3.49
C SER A 209 -10.25 7.91 -5.01
N ALA A 210 -9.62 8.99 -5.47
CA ALA A 210 -9.47 9.27 -6.91
C ALA A 210 -8.65 8.20 -7.65
N LEU A 211 -7.72 7.52 -6.96
CA LEU A 211 -6.86 6.48 -7.53
C LEU A 211 -7.61 5.16 -7.76
N GLU A 212 -8.87 5.04 -7.33
CA GLU A 212 -9.72 3.92 -7.72
C GLU A 212 -10.03 3.90 -9.22
N ASN A 213 -9.91 5.04 -9.91
CA ASN A 213 -9.98 5.07 -11.36
C ASN A 213 -8.60 4.73 -11.95
N TYR A 214 -8.56 3.71 -12.83
CA TYR A 214 -7.31 3.21 -13.42
C TYR A 214 -6.54 4.29 -14.20
N GLU A 215 -7.23 5.06 -15.06
CA GLU A 215 -6.58 6.10 -15.87
C GLU A 215 -6.04 7.24 -15.00
N ILE A 216 -6.77 7.60 -13.93
CA ILE A 216 -6.31 8.60 -12.97
C ILE A 216 -5.08 8.07 -12.23
N ALA A 217 -5.11 6.84 -11.72
CA ALA A 217 -3.96 6.24 -11.03
C ALA A 217 -2.72 6.17 -11.93
N LEU A 218 -2.90 5.81 -13.21
CA LEU A 218 -1.82 5.71 -14.17
C LEU A 218 -1.21 7.07 -14.52
N GLY A 219 -2.04 8.08 -14.76
CA GLY A 219 -1.55 9.44 -14.95
C GLY A 219 -0.91 10.00 -13.68
N MET A 220 -1.46 9.67 -12.51
CA MET A 220 -0.99 10.19 -11.23
C MET A 220 0.35 9.57 -10.84
N LEU A 221 0.64 8.34 -11.28
CA LEU A 221 1.95 7.73 -11.15
C LEU A 221 3.05 8.60 -11.78
N ALA A 222 2.79 9.14 -12.98
CA ALA A 222 3.74 10.04 -13.66
C ALA A 222 3.91 11.36 -12.91
N ALA A 223 2.82 11.93 -12.40
CA ALA A 223 2.89 13.16 -11.60
C ALA A 223 3.61 12.94 -10.26
N ALA A 224 3.36 11.82 -9.59
CA ALA A 224 4.02 11.48 -8.34
C ALA A 224 5.53 11.31 -8.53
N GLU A 225 5.96 10.76 -9.67
CA GLU A 225 7.38 10.68 -10.03
C GLU A 225 7.97 12.07 -10.34
N GLU A 226 7.29 12.88 -11.17
CA GLU A 226 7.78 14.22 -11.56
C GLU A 226 7.95 15.15 -10.36
N TYR A 227 7.04 15.06 -9.38
CA TYR A 227 7.08 15.86 -8.16
C TYR A 227 7.73 15.14 -6.97
N ASP A 228 8.32 13.95 -7.16
CA ASP A 228 8.95 13.14 -6.10
C ASP A 228 8.10 13.03 -4.83
N ILE A 229 6.85 12.60 -4.99
CA ILE A 229 5.89 12.36 -3.90
C ILE A 229 5.79 10.86 -3.68
N LYS A 230 6.77 10.30 -2.96
CA LYS A 230 6.95 8.86 -2.81
C LYS A 230 5.69 8.12 -2.33
N GLN A 231 5.01 8.64 -1.30
CA GLN A 231 3.82 7.98 -0.74
C GLN A 231 2.65 7.96 -1.74
N LEU A 232 2.55 8.98 -2.60
CA LEU A 232 1.55 9.01 -3.67
C LEU A 232 1.91 8.02 -4.78
N LYS A 233 3.20 7.92 -5.12
CA LYS A 233 3.72 6.92 -6.08
C LYS A 233 3.38 5.51 -5.60
N ASP A 234 3.69 5.19 -4.35
CA ASP A 234 3.39 3.89 -3.72
C ASP A 234 1.88 3.59 -3.77
N ALA A 235 1.02 4.59 -3.48
CA ALA A 235 -0.43 4.43 -3.56
C ALA A 235 -0.94 4.18 -4.99
N CYS A 236 -0.37 4.87 -5.99
CA CYS A 236 -0.70 4.64 -7.40
C CYS A 236 -0.28 3.23 -7.85
N GLU A 237 0.95 2.82 -7.52
CA GLU A 237 1.45 1.48 -7.83
C GLU A 237 0.56 0.38 -7.24
N TYR A 238 0.13 0.54 -5.99
CA TYR A 238 -0.78 -0.40 -5.34
C TYR A 238 -2.13 -0.51 -6.06
N GLN A 239 -2.76 0.62 -6.42
CA GLN A 239 -4.05 0.59 -7.11
C GLN A 239 -3.95 0.00 -8.52
N LEU A 240 -2.87 0.30 -9.24
CA LEU A 240 -2.62 -0.25 -10.57
C LEU A 240 -2.35 -1.76 -10.51
N TYR A 241 -1.58 -2.21 -9.51
CA TYR A 241 -1.35 -3.63 -9.26
C TYR A 241 -2.67 -4.39 -9.05
N ARG A 242 -3.59 -3.87 -8.22
CA ARG A 242 -4.89 -4.50 -7.95
C ARG A 242 -5.80 -4.59 -9.18
N LYS A 243 -5.60 -3.72 -10.17
CA LYS A 243 -6.38 -3.63 -11.41
C LYS A 243 -5.67 -4.28 -12.60
N MET A 244 -4.52 -4.91 -12.37
CA MET A 244 -3.76 -5.59 -13.41
C MET A 244 -4.53 -6.79 -13.95
N SER A 245 -4.56 -6.93 -15.26
CA SER A 245 -5.21 -8.02 -15.97
C SER A 245 -4.46 -8.36 -17.25
N LEU A 246 -4.83 -9.46 -17.92
CA LEU A 246 -4.31 -9.76 -19.25
C LEU A 246 -4.60 -8.65 -20.26
N ASP A 247 -5.71 -7.92 -20.12
CA ASP A 247 -6.07 -6.88 -21.08
C ASP A 247 -5.13 -5.66 -21.04
N ASN A 248 -4.48 -5.40 -19.89
CA ASN A 248 -3.69 -4.18 -19.69
C ASN A 248 -2.22 -4.42 -19.32
N VAL A 249 -1.77 -5.65 -19.04
CA VAL A 249 -0.44 -5.90 -18.49
C VAL A 249 0.71 -5.44 -19.38
N LEU A 250 0.57 -5.54 -20.72
CA LEU A 250 1.63 -5.10 -21.65
C LEU A 250 1.83 -3.58 -21.65
N ASP A 251 0.74 -2.81 -21.62
CA ASP A 251 0.81 -1.36 -21.51
C ASP A 251 1.27 -0.93 -20.11
N LEU A 252 0.81 -1.63 -19.08
CA LEU A 252 1.15 -1.33 -17.70
C LEU A 252 2.64 -1.55 -17.40
N VAL A 253 3.23 -2.66 -17.88
CA VAL A 253 4.66 -2.92 -17.68
C VAL A 253 5.53 -1.91 -18.42
N ASP A 254 5.11 -1.49 -19.62
CA ASP A 254 5.81 -0.48 -20.41
C ASP A 254 5.83 0.88 -19.69
N LYS A 255 4.68 1.29 -19.17
CA LYS A 255 4.54 2.53 -18.41
C LYS A 255 5.27 2.48 -17.07
N ALA A 256 5.15 1.38 -16.33
CA ALA A 256 5.84 1.21 -15.06
C ALA A 256 7.37 1.28 -15.22
N ASP A 257 7.90 0.66 -16.27
CA ASP A 257 9.32 0.74 -16.62
C ASP A 257 9.74 2.17 -17.03
N SER A 258 8.91 2.87 -17.80
CA SER A 258 9.21 4.24 -18.25
C SER A 258 9.19 5.28 -17.11
N LEU A 259 8.40 5.03 -16.06
CA LEU A 259 8.21 5.92 -14.91
C LEU A 259 9.07 5.52 -13.70
N ASP A 260 10.05 4.62 -13.89
CA ASP A 260 10.88 4.06 -12.82
C ASP A 260 10.06 3.53 -11.63
N ALA A 261 8.86 3.02 -11.90
CA ALA A 261 7.96 2.41 -10.92
C ALA A 261 8.35 0.93 -10.74
N LEU A 262 9.54 0.72 -10.16
CA LEU A 262 10.22 -0.58 -10.12
C LEU A 262 9.38 -1.67 -9.46
N SER A 263 8.67 -1.35 -8.37
CA SER A 263 7.84 -2.33 -7.66
C SER A 263 6.67 -2.78 -8.53
N LEU A 264 5.91 -1.86 -9.12
CA LEU A 264 4.85 -2.17 -10.08
C LEU A 264 5.36 -2.93 -11.31
N ARG A 265 6.51 -2.53 -11.88
CA ARG A 265 7.13 -3.20 -13.02
C ARG A 265 7.42 -4.66 -12.68
N ASP A 266 8.05 -4.91 -11.54
CA ASP A 266 8.41 -6.26 -11.11
C ASP A 266 7.16 -7.12 -10.86
N GLN A 267 6.07 -6.53 -10.33
CA GLN A 267 4.79 -7.23 -10.23
C GLN A 267 4.19 -7.56 -11.60
N CYS A 268 4.29 -6.65 -12.57
CA CYS A 268 3.83 -6.91 -13.94
C CYS A 268 4.61 -8.07 -14.56
N LEU A 269 5.95 -8.10 -14.42
CA LEU A 269 6.78 -9.20 -14.92
C LEU A 269 6.40 -10.54 -14.26
N CYS A 270 6.13 -10.54 -12.96
CA CYS A 270 5.64 -11.73 -12.25
C CYS A 270 4.29 -12.21 -12.81
N PHE A 271 3.36 -11.30 -13.04
CA PHE A 271 2.06 -11.62 -13.63
C PHE A 271 2.21 -12.16 -15.05
N MET A 272 3.02 -11.51 -15.89
CA MET A 272 3.30 -11.95 -17.25
C MET A 272 3.88 -13.35 -17.28
N ASN A 273 4.79 -13.68 -16.35
CA ASN A 273 5.41 -15.01 -16.31
C ASN A 273 4.41 -16.09 -15.90
N LYS A 274 3.51 -15.78 -14.96
CA LYS A 274 2.42 -16.66 -14.55
C LYS A 274 1.46 -16.97 -15.70
N HIS A 275 1.27 -16.01 -16.61
CA HIS A 275 0.40 -16.12 -17.79
C HIS A 275 1.19 -16.12 -19.11
N LYS A 276 2.42 -16.68 -19.10
CA LYS A 276 3.37 -16.52 -20.22
C LYS A 276 2.86 -17.05 -21.55
N ASN A 277 2.05 -18.11 -21.54
CA ASN A 277 1.53 -18.69 -22.77
C ASN A 277 0.53 -17.73 -23.43
N GLU A 278 -0.38 -17.14 -22.64
CA GLU A 278 -1.31 -16.13 -23.13
C GLU A 278 -0.58 -14.85 -23.57
N VAL A 279 0.37 -14.39 -22.75
CA VAL A 279 1.10 -13.13 -22.97
C VAL A 279 1.92 -13.13 -24.24
N ILE A 280 2.58 -14.24 -24.59
CA ILE A 280 3.38 -14.34 -25.82
C ILE A 280 2.48 -14.27 -27.08
N GLU A 281 1.22 -14.69 -26.97
CA GLU A 281 0.24 -14.66 -28.06
C GLU A 281 -0.52 -13.32 -28.14
N MET A 282 -0.38 -12.44 -27.15
CA MET A 282 -1.09 -11.16 -27.13
C MET A 282 -0.60 -10.19 -28.21
N ASP A 283 -1.57 -9.48 -28.80
CA ASP A 283 -1.30 -8.34 -29.66
C ASP A 283 -0.48 -7.28 -28.90
N GLY A 284 0.61 -6.81 -29.51
CA GLY A 284 1.52 -5.83 -28.92
C GLY A 284 2.73 -6.42 -28.19
N PHE A 285 2.77 -7.73 -27.90
CA PHE A 285 3.93 -8.35 -27.25
C PHE A 285 5.21 -8.17 -28.09
N GLN A 286 5.14 -8.47 -29.39
CA GLN A 286 6.27 -8.30 -30.30
C GLN A 286 6.74 -6.82 -30.39
N ALA A 287 5.79 -5.89 -30.43
CA ALA A 287 6.11 -4.46 -30.48
C ALA A 287 6.82 -4.00 -29.20
N LEU A 288 6.36 -4.45 -28.03
CA LEU A 288 7.03 -4.20 -26.76
C LEU A 288 8.43 -4.84 -26.72
N PHE A 289 8.57 -6.04 -27.29
CA PHE A 289 9.85 -6.73 -27.37
C PHE A 289 10.89 -5.98 -28.18
N ASP A 290 10.48 -5.47 -29.34
CA ASP A 290 11.35 -4.70 -30.21
C ASP A 290 11.67 -3.31 -29.62
N ALA A 291 10.70 -2.68 -28.95
CA ALA A 291 10.87 -1.37 -28.34
C ALA A 291 11.73 -1.39 -27.07
N LYS A 292 11.58 -2.41 -26.22
CA LYS A 292 12.22 -2.51 -24.90
C LYS A 292 12.90 -3.88 -24.67
N PRO A 293 14.00 -4.17 -25.39
CA PRO A 293 14.67 -5.46 -25.30
C PRO A 293 15.24 -5.76 -23.91
N LEU A 294 15.65 -4.74 -23.13
CA LEU A 294 16.14 -4.94 -21.76
C LEU A 294 15.01 -5.38 -20.81
N LEU A 295 13.85 -4.73 -20.89
CA LEU A 295 12.66 -5.12 -20.12
C LEU A 295 12.24 -6.55 -20.46
N MET A 296 12.30 -6.93 -21.75
CA MET A 296 12.02 -8.32 -22.14
C MET A 296 13.10 -9.31 -21.71
N CYS A 297 14.38 -8.90 -21.62
CA CYS A 297 15.40 -9.74 -20.99
C CYS A 297 15.05 -10.03 -19.53
N ASP A 298 14.56 -9.03 -18.80
CA ASP A 298 14.10 -9.21 -17.42
C ASP A 298 12.89 -10.14 -17.35
N PHE A 299 11.93 -9.99 -18.26
CA PHE A 299 10.82 -10.94 -18.39
C PHE A 299 11.32 -12.38 -18.60
N VAL A 300 12.24 -12.61 -19.54
CA VAL A 300 12.83 -13.93 -19.79
C VAL A 300 13.59 -14.46 -18.57
N ARG A 301 14.31 -13.61 -17.83
CA ARG A 301 14.99 -14.03 -16.58
C ARG A 301 13.99 -14.52 -15.53
N THR A 302 12.82 -13.88 -15.41
CA THR A 302 11.78 -14.35 -14.47
C THR A 302 11.28 -15.75 -14.81
N MET A 303 11.29 -16.15 -16.09
CA MET A 303 10.88 -17.50 -16.51
C MET A 303 11.86 -18.58 -16.04
N VAL A 304 13.16 -18.27 -16.09
CA VAL A 304 14.24 -19.23 -15.76
C VAL A 304 14.35 -19.46 -14.25
N HIS A 305 14.00 -18.46 -13.43
CA HIS A 305 14.10 -18.57 -11.96
C HIS A 305 12.90 -19.27 -11.30
N ASN A 306 11.81 -19.48 -12.04
CA ASN A 306 10.58 -20.14 -11.57
C ASN A 306 10.30 -21.49 -12.25
N SER A 307 11.29 -22.05 -12.97
CA SER A 307 11.22 -23.33 -13.70
C SER A 307 12.05 -24.42 -13.05
#